data_AF-F9VQ58-F1
#
_entry.id   AF-F9VQ58-F1
#
_cell.length_a   1.000
_cell.length_b   1.000
_cell.length_c   1.000
_cell.angle_alpha   90.00
_cell.angle_beta   90.00
_cell.angle_gamma   90.00
#
_symmetry.space_group_name_H-M   'P 1'
#
loop_
_entity.id
_entity.type
_entity.pdbx_description
1 polymer ?
#
loop_
_entity_poly.entity_id
_entity_poly.type
_entity_poly.pdbx_seq_one_letter_code
_entity_poly.pdbx_strand_id
1 'polypeptide(L)'
;MDGLRRIGIDEIAYRKGRRYLTVIVDHDTGRLVWAREGATKKTLRQFFDELGATRSAQLTHVSADAGQYIETVVAERAPDAIRCMDPFHVVQWATRAVDRCRSRVLNRIHGLSNDDRRNLRWALLKNPENLTPGQQRTRELIVKRANSELARAYQLKEELRHIVTGEHSGTWRRLEHWLHRADRSRIIELVGLSRSVRQQQIQIYNSVVVGLSNARVEATNTHLRALTKRAYGFHSPEALIAMSTLTRGGACPVLPHQ
;
A
#
# COMPACT_ATOMS: atom_id res chain seq x y z
N MET A 1 -0.80 -2.81 -25.82
CA MET A 1 -0.54 -3.53 -24.55
C MET A 1 0.34 -4.76 -24.79
N ASP A 2 1.17 -4.75 -25.84
CA ASP A 2 1.95 -5.93 -26.19
C ASP A 2 3.19 -6.03 -25.32
N GLY A 3 3.55 -7.25 -24.92
CA GLY A 3 4.69 -7.51 -24.04
C GLY A 3 4.47 -7.18 -22.56
N LEU A 4 3.24 -6.88 -22.14
CA LEU A 4 2.91 -6.58 -20.74
C LEU A 4 3.11 -7.83 -19.86
N ARG A 5 4.06 -7.79 -18.92
CA ARG A 5 4.36 -8.94 -18.03
C ARG A 5 4.17 -8.64 -16.54
N ARG A 6 4.43 -7.42 -16.10
CA ARG A 6 4.38 -7.03 -14.69
C ARG A 6 3.48 -5.82 -14.54
N ILE A 7 2.37 -5.96 -13.83
CA ILE A 7 1.39 -4.87 -13.67
C ILE A 7 1.19 -4.50 -12.21
N GLY A 8 0.89 -3.23 -11.98
CA GLY A 8 0.40 -2.71 -10.71
C GLY A 8 -1.03 -2.21 -10.86
N ILE A 9 -1.92 -2.65 -9.97
CA ILE A 9 -3.34 -2.29 -9.94
C ILE A 9 -3.59 -1.45 -8.70
N ASP A 10 -4.22 -0.30 -8.86
CA ASP A 10 -4.61 0.55 -7.73
C ASP A 10 -5.87 1.38 -8.04
N GLU A 11 -6.40 2.02 -7.01
CA GLU A 11 -7.56 2.90 -7.07
C GLU A 11 -7.17 4.35 -6.81
N ILE A 12 -7.62 5.25 -7.69
CA ILE A 12 -7.50 6.69 -7.47
C ILE A 12 -8.87 7.33 -7.30
N ALA A 13 -9.07 7.97 -6.15
CA ALA A 13 -10.21 8.85 -5.95
C ALA A 13 -10.05 10.13 -6.79
N TYR A 14 -10.93 10.33 -7.77
CA TYR A 14 -10.85 11.47 -8.68
C TYR A 14 -11.80 12.63 -8.30
N ARG A 15 -12.80 12.38 -7.45
CA ARG A 15 -13.72 13.38 -6.91
C ARG A 15 -14.21 12.98 -5.52
N LYS A 16 -14.63 13.96 -4.72
CA LYS A 16 -15.32 13.71 -3.44
C LYS A 16 -16.57 12.84 -3.67
N GLY A 17 -16.92 12.04 -2.67
CA GLY A 17 -18.12 11.19 -2.70
C GLY A 17 -17.89 9.77 -3.20
N ARG A 18 -16.73 9.16 -2.91
CA ARG A 18 -16.40 7.75 -3.23
C ARG A 18 -16.43 7.44 -4.74
N ARG A 19 -15.86 8.33 -5.56
CA ARG A 19 -15.69 8.09 -7.00
C ARG A 19 -14.26 7.71 -7.31
N TYR A 20 -14.06 6.49 -7.80
CA TYR A 20 -12.75 5.88 -8.00
C TYR A 20 -12.53 5.52 -9.46
N LEU A 21 -11.29 5.64 -9.92
CA LEU A 21 -10.81 4.97 -11.13
C LEU A 21 -9.95 3.79 -10.72
N THR A 22 -10.16 2.64 -11.35
CA THR A 22 -9.15 1.57 -11.37
C THR A 22 -8.08 1.99 -12.37
N VAL A 23 -6.82 2.00 -11.94
CA VAL A 23 -5.65 2.26 -12.78
C VAL A 23 -4.76 1.04 -12.82
N ILE A 24 -4.22 0.75 -14.00
CA ILE A 24 -3.26 -0.33 -14.21
C ILE A 24 -2.03 0.26 -14.86
N VAL A 25 -0.88 0.03 -14.23
CA VAL A 25 0.41 0.56 -14.64
C VAL A 25 1.34 -0.60 -14.95
N ASP A 26 2.09 -0.48 -16.03
CA ASP A 26 3.18 -1.40 -16.35
C ASP A 26 4.40 -1.11 -15.46
N HIS A 27 4.87 -2.12 -14.73
CA HIS A 27 6.05 -1.98 -13.87
C HIS A 27 7.36 -1.85 -14.64
N ASP A 28 7.40 -2.31 -15.89
CA ASP A 28 8.61 -2.27 -16.71
C ASP A 28 8.84 -0.86 -17.24
N THR A 29 7.79 -0.24 -17.79
CA THR A 29 7.87 1.08 -18.41
C THR A 29 7.40 2.22 -17.51
N GLY A 30 6.65 1.93 -16.44
CA GLY A 30 5.95 2.92 -15.64
C GLY A 30 4.81 3.61 -16.38
N ARG A 31 4.32 3.05 -17.51
CA ARG A 31 3.23 3.64 -18.29
C ARG A 31 1.87 3.25 -17.71
N LEU A 32 0.92 4.18 -17.77
CA LEU A 32 -0.49 3.87 -17.52
C LEU A 32 -1.03 3.05 -18.68
N VAL A 33 -1.26 1.76 -18.48
CA VAL A 33 -1.73 0.87 -19.54
C VAL A 33 -3.24 0.86 -19.67
N TRP A 34 -3.95 1.10 -18.57
CA TRP A 34 -5.41 1.08 -18.55
C TRP A 34 -5.95 1.90 -17.39
N ALA A 35 -7.07 2.58 -17.61
CA ALA A 35 -7.82 3.27 -16.57
C ALA A 35 -9.31 3.28 -16.89
N ARG A 36 -10.15 3.03 -15.89
CA ARG A 36 -11.61 3.07 -16.06
C ARG A 36 -12.31 3.43 -14.76
N GLU A 37 -13.49 4.04 -14.87
CA GLU A 37 -14.32 4.32 -13.69
C GLU A 37 -14.79 3.04 -12.99
N GLY A 38 -14.74 3.10 -11.66
CA GLY A 38 -15.17 2.05 -10.76
C GLY A 38 -14.00 1.28 -10.15
N ALA A 39 -14.27 0.72 -8.98
CA ALA A 39 -13.37 -0.12 -8.19
C ALA A 39 -14.12 -1.42 -7.87
N THR A 40 -14.40 -2.21 -8.90
CA THR A 40 -15.28 -3.38 -8.80
C THR A 40 -14.73 -4.58 -9.57
N LYS A 41 -15.19 -5.79 -9.23
CA LYS A 41 -14.90 -7.00 -10.02
C LYS A 41 -15.26 -6.82 -11.50
N LYS A 42 -16.40 -6.17 -11.78
CA LYS A 42 -16.87 -5.91 -13.14
C LYS A 42 -15.88 -5.04 -13.91
N THR A 43 -15.45 -3.92 -13.31
CA THR A 43 -14.48 -3.00 -13.92
C THR A 43 -13.16 -3.72 -14.20
N LEU A 44 -12.62 -4.47 -13.23
CA LEU A 44 -11.35 -5.16 -13.42
C LEU A 44 -11.43 -6.32 -14.43
N ARG A 45 -12.56 -7.03 -14.52
CA ARG A 45 -12.76 -8.05 -15.57
C ARG A 45 -12.73 -7.46 -16.97
N GLN A 46 -13.26 -6.24 -17.16
CA GLN A 46 -13.18 -5.56 -18.46
C GLN A 46 -11.73 -5.37 -18.94
N PHE A 47 -10.80 -5.03 -18.04
CA PHE A 47 -9.38 -4.99 -18.40
C PHE A 47 -8.90 -6.35 -18.91
N PHE A 48 -9.20 -7.44 -18.22
CA PHE A 48 -8.79 -8.78 -18.66
C PHE A 48 -9.54 -9.27 -19.90
N ASP A 49 -10.76 -8.79 -20.16
CA ASP A 49 -11.50 -9.05 -21.40
C ASP A 49 -10.79 -8.35 -22.58
N GLU A 50 -10.41 -7.08 -22.41
CA GLU A 50 -9.67 -6.28 -23.41
C GLU A 50 -8.23 -6.79 -23.62
N LEU A 51 -7.56 -7.22 -22.56
CA LEU A 51 -6.23 -7.82 -22.63
C LEU A 51 -6.28 -9.15 -23.39
N GLY A 52 -7.33 -9.94 -23.16
CA GLY A 52 -7.54 -11.25 -23.77
C GLY A 52 -6.77 -12.37 -23.05
N ALA A 53 -7.24 -13.62 -23.19
CA ALA A 53 -6.70 -14.77 -22.47
C ALA A 53 -5.20 -14.99 -22.73
N THR A 54 -4.77 -14.91 -23.99
CA THR A 54 -3.36 -15.14 -24.38
C THR A 54 -2.40 -14.19 -23.70
N ARG A 55 -2.70 -12.89 -23.65
CA ARG A 55 -1.84 -11.89 -22.98
C ARG A 55 -2.00 -11.94 -21.46
N SER A 56 -3.18 -12.27 -20.96
CA SER A 56 -3.40 -12.45 -19.51
C SER A 56 -2.54 -13.59 -18.96
N ALA A 57 -2.37 -14.69 -19.71
CA ALA A 57 -1.50 -15.81 -19.36
C ALA A 57 0.01 -15.46 -19.41
N GLN A 58 0.38 -14.34 -20.05
CA GLN A 58 1.76 -13.85 -20.08
C GLN A 58 2.11 -12.95 -18.87
N LEU A 59 1.11 -12.59 -18.06
CA LEU A 59 1.36 -11.85 -16.84
C LEU A 59 2.11 -12.74 -15.85
N THR A 60 3.27 -12.25 -15.42
CA THR A 60 4.15 -12.94 -14.47
C THR A 60 3.97 -12.41 -13.06
N HIS A 61 3.68 -11.10 -12.91
CA HIS A 61 3.56 -10.47 -11.61
C HIS A 61 2.45 -9.42 -11.59
N VAL A 62 1.70 -9.40 -10.49
CA VAL A 62 0.66 -8.42 -10.23
C VAL A 62 0.85 -7.86 -8.83
N SER A 63 1.09 -6.56 -8.71
CA SER A 63 1.04 -5.88 -7.40
C SER A 63 -0.27 -5.13 -7.24
N ALA A 64 -0.83 -5.16 -6.05
CA ALA A 64 -2.08 -4.47 -5.72
C ALA A 64 -2.20 -4.23 -4.21
N ASP A 65 -3.21 -3.45 -3.84
CA ASP A 65 -3.68 -3.40 -2.46
C ASP A 65 -4.44 -4.69 -2.07
N ALA A 66 -4.91 -4.78 -0.82
CA ALA A 66 -5.62 -5.96 -0.33
C ALA A 66 -7.11 -6.01 -0.72
N GLY A 67 -7.50 -5.38 -1.83
CA GLY A 67 -8.87 -5.45 -2.35
C GLY A 67 -9.27 -6.89 -2.67
N GLN A 68 -10.25 -7.44 -1.93
CA GLN A 68 -10.77 -8.79 -2.16
C GLN A 68 -11.29 -9.00 -3.60
N TYR A 69 -11.77 -7.92 -4.23
CA TYR A 69 -12.19 -7.97 -5.62
C TYR A 69 -11.02 -8.18 -6.59
N ILE A 70 -9.86 -7.56 -6.33
CA ILE A 70 -8.63 -7.73 -7.11
C ILE A 70 -8.15 -9.17 -6.95
N GLU A 71 -8.09 -9.65 -5.71
CA GLU A 71 -7.74 -11.03 -5.40
C GLU A 71 -8.56 -12.04 -6.20
N THR A 72 -9.89 -11.88 -6.18
CA THR A 72 -10.77 -12.79 -6.90
C THR A 72 -10.51 -12.76 -8.40
N VAL A 73 -10.45 -11.57 -9.01
CA VAL A 73 -10.35 -11.45 -10.47
C VAL A 73 -8.97 -11.85 -10.98
N VAL A 74 -7.89 -11.53 -10.27
CA VAL A 74 -6.54 -11.95 -10.67
C VAL A 74 -6.41 -13.46 -10.58
N ALA A 75 -6.93 -14.10 -9.53
CA ALA A 75 -6.94 -15.56 -9.43
C ALA A 75 -7.75 -16.23 -10.56
N GLU A 76 -8.85 -15.59 -11.01
CA GLU A 76 -9.66 -16.08 -12.13
C GLU A 76 -8.98 -15.89 -13.51
N ARG A 77 -8.30 -14.75 -13.72
CA ARG A 77 -7.91 -14.28 -15.07
C ARG A 77 -6.41 -14.37 -15.36
N ALA A 78 -5.58 -14.45 -14.33
CA ALA A 78 -4.13 -14.62 -14.42
C ALA A 78 -3.63 -15.50 -13.26
N PRO A 79 -4.05 -16.79 -13.20
CA PRO A 79 -3.78 -17.68 -12.08
C PRO A 79 -2.29 -17.95 -11.84
N ASP A 80 -1.48 -17.91 -12.90
CA ASP A 80 -0.03 -18.16 -12.82
C ASP A 80 0.77 -16.92 -12.41
N ALA A 81 0.14 -15.75 -12.35
CA ALA A 81 0.82 -14.52 -11.99
C ALA A 81 1.11 -14.46 -10.48
N ILE A 82 2.36 -14.17 -10.13
CA ILE A 82 2.78 -13.97 -8.74
C ILE A 82 2.15 -12.67 -8.23
N ARG A 83 1.26 -12.82 -7.24
CA ARG A 83 0.60 -11.69 -6.59
C ARG A 83 1.47 -11.15 -5.47
N CYS A 84 1.67 -9.84 -5.48
CA CYS A 84 2.48 -9.10 -4.52
C CYS A 84 1.62 -8.06 -3.78
N MET A 85 1.68 -8.09 -2.45
CA MET A 85 1.06 -7.07 -1.60
C MET A 85 2.04 -5.91 -1.44
N ASP A 86 1.59 -4.69 -1.69
CA ASP A 86 2.43 -3.52 -1.53
C ASP A 86 2.89 -3.34 -0.05
N PRO A 87 4.20 -3.34 0.24
CA PRO A 87 4.73 -3.13 1.59
C PRO A 87 4.22 -1.86 2.26
N PHE A 88 3.95 -0.79 1.50
CA PHE A 88 3.43 0.46 2.07
C PHE A 88 2.08 0.26 2.77
N HIS A 89 1.15 -0.48 2.16
CA HIS A 89 -0.14 -0.77 2.77
C HIS A 89 -0.02 -1.62 4.04
N VAL A 90 0.91 -2.57 4.07
CA VAL A 90 1.19 -3.38 5.28
C VAL A 90 1.69 -2.50 6.42
N VAL A 91 2.64 -1.60 6.14
CA VAL A 91 3.14 -0.63 7.12
C VAL A 91 2.03 0.34 7.56
N GLN A 92 1.14 0.73 6.64
CA GLN A 92 0.00 1.58 6.95
C GLN A 92 -0.99 0.89 7.90
N TRP A 93 -1.24 -0.41 7.72
CA TRP A 93 -2.07 -1.19 8.66
C TRP A 93 -1.46 -1.22 10.06
N ALA A 94 -0.16 -1.48 10.16
CA ALA A 94 0.55 -1.48 11.43
C ALA A 94 0.51 -0.10 12.12
N THR A 95 0.72 0.95 11.34
CA THR A 95 0.64 2.35 11.81
C THR A 95 -0.75 2.66 12.38
N ARG A 96 -1.82 2.26 11.68
CA ARG A 96 -3.20 2.42 12.17
C ARG A 96 -3.47 1.61 13.43
N ALA A 97 -2.95 0.38 13.52
CA ALA A 97 -3.10 -0.46 14.70
C ALA A 97 -2.44 0.17 15.93
N VAL A 98 -1.22 0.71 15.78
CA VAL A 98 -0.53 1.45 16.86
C VAL A 98 -1.23 2.75 17.22
N ASP A 99 -1.76 3.52 16.26
CA ASP A 99 -2.47 4.77 16.58
C ASP A 99 -3.76 4.50 17.39
N ARG A 100 -4.47 3.41 17.05
CA ARG A 100 -5.63 2.94 17.82
C ARG A 100 -5.23 2.48 19.23
N CYS A 101 -4.20 1.65 19.35
CA CYS A 101 -3.66 1.22 20.65
C CYS A 101 -3.24 2.42 21.50
N ARG A 102 -2.49 3.38 20.93
CA ARG A 102 -2.08 4.64 21.56
C ARG A 102 -3.28 5.38 22.11
N SER A 103 -4.32 5.54 21.29
CA SER A 103 -5.54 6.27 21.67
C SER A 103 -6.27 5.58 22.83
N ARG A 104 -6.37 4.25 22.80
CA ARG A 104 -7.02 3.45 23.86
C ARG A 104 -6.29 3.53 25.20
N VAL A 105 -4.95 3.55 25.20
CA VAL A 105 -4.16 3.51 26.44
C VAL A 105 -3.70 4.88 26.91
N LEU A 106 -3.89 5.95 26.13
CA LEU A 106 -3.34 7.29 26.37
C LEU A 106 -3.57 7.81 27.79
N ASN A 107 -4.80 7.66 28.30
CA ASN A 107 -5.20 8.16 29.62
C ASN A 107 -4.55 7.39 30.78
N ARG A 108 -4.01 6.19 30.53
CA ARG A 108 -3.32 5.34 31.52
C ARG A 108 -1.82 5.57 31.52
N ILE A 109 -1.30 6.43 30.65
CA ILE A 109 0.12 6.75 30.58
C ILE A 109 0.41 7.91 31.53
N HIS A 110 1.11 7.61 32.62
CA HIS A 110 1.58 8.58 33.60
C HIS A 110 3.04 8.97 33.36
N GLY A 111 3.43 10.16 33.84
CA GLY A 111 4.81 10.66 33.75
C GLY A 111 5.22 11.22 32.38
N LEU A 112 4.26 11.55 31.51
CA LEU A 112 4.51 12.33 30.30
C LEU A 112 4.23 13.81 30.56
N SER A 113 5.14 14.69 30.15
CA SER A 113 4.91 16.14 30.13
C SER A 113 3.86 16.53 29.07
N ASN A 114 3.40 17.78 29.10
CA ASN A 114 2.52 18.30 28.06
C ASN A 114 3.15 18.22 26.66
N ASP A 115 4.46 18.45 26.57
CA ASP A 115 5.22 18.40 25.32
C ASP A 115 5.34 16.96 24.80
N ASP A 116 5.60 15.99 25.68
CA ASP A 116 5.62 14.57 25.33
C ASP A 116 4.25 14.12 24.83
N ARG A 117 3.15 14.58 25.46
CA ARG A 117 1.79 14.25 25.01
C ARG A 117 1.50 14.79 23.61
N ARG A 118 1.95 16.01 23.28
CA ARG A 118 1.83 16.57 21.91
C ARG A 118 2.65 15.80 20.89
N ASN A 119 3.84 15.34 21.28
CA ASN A 119 4.76 14.60 20.41
C ASN A 119 4.41 13.12 20.24
N LEU A 120 3.72 12.51 21.22
CA LEU A 120 3.54 11.07 21.34
C LEU A 120 3.00 10.40 20.08
N ARG A 121 2.01 11.02 19.43
CA ARG A 121 1.45 10.47 18.20
C ARG A 121 2.54 10.33 17.13
N TRP A 122 3.22 11.42 16.80
CA TRP A 122 4.22 11.41 15.72
C TRP A 122 5.49 10.65 16.09
N ALA A 123 5.85 10.62 17.37
CA ALA A 123 6.94 9.80 17.90
C ALA A 123 6.76 8.29 17.62
N LEU A 124 5.50 7.83 17.53
CA LEU A 124 5.16 6.43 17.29
C LEU A 124 4.81 6.11 15.83
N LEU A 125 4.28 7.08 15.07
CA LEU A 125 3.79 6.83 13.71
C LEU A 125 4.83 7.08 12.62
N LYS A 126 5.73 8.07 12.79
CA LYS A 126 6.78 8.34 11.81
C LYS A 126 7.86 7.26 11.85
N ASN A 127 8.63 7.18 10.77
CA ASN A 127 9.84 6.36 10.77
C ASN A 127 10.87 6.92 11.77
N PRO A 128 11.65 6.05 12.44
CA PRO A 128 12.65 6.46 13.42
C PRO A 128 13.63 7.53 12.92
N GLU A 129 14.04 7.45 11.66
CA GLU A 129 14.98 8.37 11.01
C GLU A 129 14.41 9.78 10.75
N ASN A 130 13.08 9.94 10.81
CA ASN A 130 12.37 11.19 10.49
C ASN A 130 11.81 11.91 11.73
N LEU A 131 12.26 11.53 12.93
CA LEU A 131 11.81 12.12 14.18
C LEU A 131 12.53 13.43 14.47
N THR A 132 11.77 14.42 14.94
CA THR A 132 12.37 15.61 15.58
C THR A 132 12.97 15.23 16.94
N PRO A 133 13.89 16.03 17.50
CA PRO A 133 14.47 15.74 18.82
C PRO A 133 13.42 15.51 19.93
N GLY A 134 12.33 16.29 19.95
CA GLY A 134 11.23 16.10 20.90
C GLY A 134 10.46 14.79 20.69
N GLN A 135 10.25 14.39 19.43
CA GLN A 135 9.59 13.12 19.09
C GLN A 135 10.48 11.93 19.45
N GLN A 136 11.78 12.03 19.18
CA GLN A 136 12.79 11.03 19.54
C GLN A 136 12.81 10.79 21.06
N ARG A 137 12.93 11.85 21.85
CA ARG A 137 12.87 11.77 23.33
C ARG A 137 11.58 11.11 23.81
N THR A 138 10.44 11.52 23.25
CA THR A 138 9.13 10.95 23.62
C THR A 138 9.07 9.46 23.31
N ARG A 139 9.57 9.04 22.14
CA ARG A 139 9.64 7.62 21.75
C ARG A 139 10.48 6.83 22.74
N GLU A 140 11.66 7.34 23.11
CA GLU A 140 12.55 6.69 24.07
C GLU A 140 11.88 6.48 25.43
N LEU A 141 11.11 7.46 25.92
CA LEU A 141 10.33 7.32 27.16
C LEU A 141 9.32 6.16 27.09
N ILE A 142 8.65 5.99 25.95
CA ILE A 142 7.72 4.87 25.74
C ILE A 142 8.48 3.54 25.66
N VAL A 143 9.53 3.47 24.84
CA VAL A 143 10.29 2.23 24.60
C VAL A 143 11.02 1.75 25.85
N LYS A 144 11.49 2.66 26.72
CA LYS A 144 12.09 2.32 28.03
C LYS A 144 11.14 1.50 28.90
N ARG A 145 9.82 1.71 28.77
CA ARG A 145 8.79 0.89 29.43
C ARG A 145 8.45 -0.33 28.57
N ALA A 146 9.45 -1.17 28.29
CA ALA A 146 9.36 -2.25 27.29
C ALA A 146 8.16 -3.20 27.47
N ASN A 147 7.76 -3.47 28.72
CA ASN A 147 6.61 -4.34 29.02
C ASN A 147 5.24 -3.65 28.87
N SER A 148 5.22 -2.32 28.74
CA SER A 148 3.97 -1.59 28.53
C SER A 148 3.32 -1.98 27.22
N GLU A 149 1.99 -1.93 27.19
CA GLU A 149 1.20 -2.26 26.01
C GLU A 149 1.61 -1.43 24.78
N LEU A 150 1.84 -0.12 24.96
CA LEU A 150 2.21 0.77 23.87
C LEU A 150 3.63 0.52 23.34
N ALA A 151 4.58 0.19 24.22
CA ALA A 151 5.94 -0.15 23.80
C ALA A 151 5.96 -1.44 22.97
N ARG A 152 5.26 -2.49 23.42
CA ARG A 152 5.13 -3.75 22.67
C ARG A 152 4.42 -3.56 21.34
N ALA A 153 3.37 -2.75 21.30
CA ALA A 153 2.68 -2.38 20.06
C ALA A 153 3.61 -1.68 19.07
N TYR A 154 4.41 -0.71 19.55
CA TYR A 154 5.39 0.00 18.73
C TYR A 154 6.49 -0.92 18.20
N GLN A 155 7.04 -1.81 19.04
CA GLN A 155 8.03 -2.80 18.64
C GLN A 155 7.50 -3.71 17.53
N LEU A 156 6.29 -4.28 17.69
CA LEU A 156 5.67 -5.10 16.65
C LEU A 156 5.46 -4.34 15.34
N LYS A 157 5.16 -3.04 15.38
CA LYS A 157 5.04 -2.20 14.18
C LYS A 157 6.38 -2.06 13.45
N GLU A 158 7.44 -1.72 14.17
CA GLU A 158 8.78 -1.56 13.57
C GLU A 158 9.35 -2.91 13.08
N GLU A 159 9.10 -4.00 13.81
CA GLU A 159 9.47 -5.35 13.37
C GLU A 159 8.78 -5.71 12.05
N LEU A 160 7.46 -5.46 11.92
CA LEU A 160 6.77 -5.73 10.67
C LEU A 160 7.30 -4.86 9.53
N ARG A 161 7.56 -3.57 9.80
CA ARG A 161 8.19 -2.67 8.82
C ARG A 161 9.52 -3.25 8.34
N HIS A 162 10.41 -3.64 9.25
CA HIS A 162 11.70 -4.24 8.88
C HIS A 162 11.56 -5.54 8.09
N ILE A 163 10.55 -6.36 8.35
CA ILE A 163 10.29 -7.58 7.58
C ILE A 163 9.92 -7.25 6.14
N VAL A 164 9.04 -6.26 5.93
CA VAL A 164 8.50 -5.95 4.59
C VAL A 164 9.36 -4.99 3.77
N THR A 165 10.30 -4.27 4.41
CA THR A 165 11.25 -3.37 3.72
C THR A 165 12.68 -3.89 3.74
N GLY A 166 12.93 -5.05 4.34
CA GLY A 166 14.26 -5.61 4.54
C GLY A 166 14.70 -6.59 3.46
N GLU A 167 15.81 -7.26 3.74
CA GLU A 167 16.35 -8.33 2.88
C GLU A 167 15.43 -9.55 2.83
N HIS A 168 15.53 -10.30 1.73
CA HIS A 168 14.74 -11.50 1.46
C HIS A 168 15.11 -12.68 2.38
N SER A 169 16.29 -12.63 3.01
CA SER A 169 16.86 -13.73 3.80
C SER A 169 16.01 -14.04 5.04
N GLY A 170 15.33 -15.20 5.00
CA GLY A 170 14.50 -15.67 6.11
C GLY A 170 13.19 -14.90 6.32
N THR A 171 12.72 -14.12 5.34
CA THR A 171 11.48 -13.33 5.44
C THR A 171 10.29 -14.15 5.88
N TRP A 172 10.09 -15.35 5.31
CA TRP A 172 8.99 -16.23 5.69
C TRP A 172 8.98 -16.57 7.19
N ARG A 173 10.12 -17.06 7.70
CA ARG A 173 10.28 -17.41 9.12
C ARG A 173 10.09 -16.20 10.03
N ARG A 174 10.60 -15.03 9.62
CA ARG A 174 10.42 -13.78 10.39
C ARG A 174 8.95 -13.36 10.43
N LEU A 175 8.22 -13.50 9.32
CA LEU A 175 6.81 -13.18 9.22
C LEU A 175 5.94 -14.13 10.05
N GLU A 176 6.22 -15.44 10.01
CA GLU A 176 5.56 -16.43 10.88
C GLU A 176 5.81 -16.15 12.36
N HIS A 177 7.05 -15.86 12.72
CA HIS A 177 7.40 -15.50 14.10
C HIS A 177 6.68 -14.22 14.54
N TRP A 178 6.62 -13.21 13.68
CA TRP A 178 5.89 -11.98 13.93
C TRP A 178 4.39 -12.24 14.15
N LEU A 179 3.76 -13.07 13.31
CA LEU A 179 2.35 -13.45 13.43
C LEU A 179 2.06 -14.10 14.79
N HIS A 180 2.92 -15.03 15.23
CA HIS A 180 2.79 -15.69 16.53
C HIS A 180 2.91 -14.70 17.70
N ARG A 181 3.87 -13.77 17.63
CA ARG A 181 4.04 -12.73 18.65
C ARG A 181 2.86 -11.76 18.68
N ALA A 182 2.35 -11.36 17.52
CA ALA A 182 1.20 -10.48 17.40
C ALA A 182 -0.06 -11.12 18.01
N ASP A 183 -0.32 -12.40 17.71
CA ASP A 183 -1.45 -13.16 18.29
C ASP A 183 -1.36 -13.28 19.81
N ARG A 184 -0.16 -13.58 20.34
CA ARG A 184 0.06 -13.74 21.78
C ARG A 184 0.23 -12.41 22.54
N SER A 185 0.25 -11.28 21.84
CA SER A 185 0.49 -9.97 22.44
C SER A 185 -0.59 -9.55 23.44
N ARG A 186 -1.81 -10.08 23.30
CA ARG A 186 -3.04 -9.64 24.00
C ARG A 186 -3.39 -8.17 23.74
N ILE A 187 -2.85 -7.57 22.67
CA ILE A 187 -3.17 -6.20 22.24
C ILE A 187 -4.17 -6.31 21.08
N ILE A 188 -5.44 -5.97 21.34
CA ILE A 188 -6.55 -6.25 20.42
C ILE A 188 -6.31 -5.70 19.00
N GLU A 189 -5.67 -4.53 18.86
CA GLU A 189 -5.36 -3.95 17.56
C GLU A 189 -4.31 -4.74 16.77
N LEU A 190 -3.34 -5.37 17.47
CA LEU A 190 -2.29 -6.17 16.86
C LEU A 190 -2.80 -7.59 16.55
N VAL A 191 -3.67 -8.14 17.38
CA VAL A 191 -4.40 -9.39 17.07
C VAL A 191 -5.34 -9.20 15.88
N GLY A 192 -5.96 -8.02 15.75
CA GLY A 192 -6.71 -7.67 14.54
C GLY A 192 -5.80 -7.57 13.31
N LEU A 193 -4.66 -6.90 13.46
CA LEU A 193 -3.66 -6.75 12.40
C LEU A 193 -3.09 -8.11 11.93
N SER A 194 -2.80 -9.02 12.86
CA SER A 194 -2.22 -10.34 12.52
C SER A 194 -3.14 -11.15 11.62
N ARG A 195 -4.47 -11.03 11.76
CA ARG A 195 -5.43 -11.67 10.85
C ARG A 195 -5.33 -11.12 9.43
N SER A 196 -5.24 -9.81 9.27
CA SER A 196 -5.06 -9.17 7.96
C SER A 196 -3.73 -9.54 7.32
N VAL A 197 -2.64 -9.54 8.10
CA VAL A 197 -1.31 -9.95 7.63
C VAL A 197 -1.30 -11.43 7.24
N ARG A 198 -1.93 -12.30 8.04
CA ARG A 198 -2.05 -13.74 7.74
C ARG A 198 -2.81 -14.00 6.45
N GLN A 199 -3.91 -13.27 6.23
CA GLN A 199 -4.70 -13.39 5.01
C GLN A 199 -3.89 -13.09 3.75
N GLN A 200 -2.91 -12.17 3.84
CA GLN A 200 -2.06 -11.77 2.72
C GLN A 200 -0.61 -12.27 2.86
N GLN A 201 -0.35 -13.28 3.70
CA GLN A 201 1.01 -13.68 4.09
C GLN A 201 1.88 -14.08 2.88
N ILE A 202 1.29 -14.80 1.93
CA ILE A 202 1.96 -15.23 0.70
C ILE A 202 2.29 -14.01 -0.17
N GLN A 203 1.34 -13.09 -0.34
CA GLN A 203 1.50 -11.89 -1.17
C GLN A 203 2.53 -10.93 -0.57
N ILE A 204 2.61 -10.84 0.76
CA ILE A 204 3.62 -10.06 1.48
C ILE A 204 5.00 -10.72 1.31
N TYR A 205 5.09 -12.03 1.42
CA TYR A 205 6.34 -12.75 1.18
C TYR A 205 6.82 -12.55 -0.27
N ASN A 206 5.94 -12.68 -1.25
CA ASN A 206 6.24 -12.50 -2.67
C ASN A 206 6.76 -11.09 -2.97
N SER A 207 6.17 -10.05 -2.39
CA SER A 207 6.61 -8.67 -2.64
C SER A 207 8.03 -8.41 -2.14
N VAL A 208 8.39 -9.00 -0.99
CA VAL A 208 9.77 -8.97 -0.50
C VAL A 208 10.67 -9.75 -1.44
N VAL A 209 10.40 -11.04 -1.70
CA VAL A 209 11.31 -11.92 -2.48
C VAL A 209 11.56 -11.43 -3.90
N VAL A 210 10.53 -10.90 -4.56
CA VAL A 210 10.64 -10.40 -5.94
C VAL A 210 11.16 -8.95 -5.97
N GLY A 211 11.08 -8.22 -4.85
CA GLY A 211 11.41 -6.80 -4.79
C GLY A 211 10.41 -5.92 -5.55
N LEU A 212 9.16 -6.37 -5.72
CA LEU A 212 8.12 -5.63 -6.44
C LEU A 212 7.30 -4.76 -5.48
N SER A 213 7.17 -3.47 -5.79
CA SER A 213 6.36 -2.51 -5.02
C SER A 213 5.46 -1.69 -5.94
N ASN A 214 4.42 -1.07 -5.38
CA ASN A 214 3.54 -0.15 -6.11
C ASN A 214 4.15 1.24 -6.35
N ALA A 215 5.47 1.45 -6.16
CA ALA A 215 6.09 2.76 -6.29
C ALA A 215 5.81 3.45 -7.64
N ARG A 216 5.83 2.71 -8.75
CA ARG A 216 5.49 3.25 -10.09
C ARG A 216 4.01 3.57 -10.25
N VAL A 217 3.15 2.79 -9.60
CA VAL A 217 1.70 3.04 -9.55
C VAL A 217 1.44 4.32 -8.77
N GLU A 218 2.06 4.49 -7.61
CA GLU A 218 1.92 5.69 -6.77
C GLU A 218 2.48 6.95 -7.45
N ALA A 219 3.60 6.84 -8.16
CA ALA A 219 4.12 7.92 -8.98
C ALA A 219 3.08 8.35 -10.03
N THR A 220 2.47 7.38 -10.72
CA THR A 220 1.40 7.65 -11.68
C THR A 220 0.18 8.28 -11.01
N ASN A 221 -0.28 7.76 -9.87
CA ASN A 221 -1.38 8.35 -9.10
C ASN A 221 -1.08 9.79 -8.66
N THR A 222 0.14 10.08 -8.21
CA THR A 222 0.59 11.43 -7.86
C THR A 222 0.50 12.36 -9.06
N HIS A 223 0.95 11.92 -10.24
CA HIS A 223 0.78 12.68 -11.48
C HIS A 223 -0.69 12.94 -11.82
N LEU A 224 -1.57 11.93 -11.68
CA LEU A 224 -3.00 12.10 -11.95
C LEU A 224 -3.68 13.06 -10.97
N ARG A 225 -3.31 13.02 -9.68
CA ARG A 225 -3.76 13.99 -8.67
C ARG A 225 -3.29 15.40 -9.02
N ALA A 226 -2.04 15.55 -9.47
CA ALA A 226 -1.50 16.84 -9.91
C ALA A 226 -2.21 17.38 -11.16
N LEU A 227 -2.49 16.52 -12.15
CA LEU A 227 -3.29 16.86 -13.33
C LEU A 227 -4.69 17.34 -12.94
N THR A 228 -5.37 16.60 -12.07
CA THR A 228 -6.69 16.97 -11.55
C THR A 228 -6.66 18.32 -10.84
N LYS A 229 -5.62 18.58 -10.04
CA LYS A 229 -5.44 19.87 -9.36
C LYS A 229 -5.21 21.02 -10.35
N ARG A 230 -4.38 20.81 -11.38
CA ARG A 230 -4.09 21.80 -12.43
C ARG A 230 -5.30 22.10 -13.32
N ALA A 231 -6.15 21.12 -13.57
CA ALA A 231 -7.38 21.27 -14.34
C ALA A 231 -8.54 21.88 -13.53
N TYR A 232 -8.34 22.16 -12.23
CA TYR A 232 -9.41 22.56 -11.30
C TYR A 232 -10.55 21.52 -11.18
N GLY A 233 -10.20 20.25 -11.36
CA GLY A 233 -11.13 19.12 -11.39
C GLY A 233 -11.59 18.77 -12.81
N PHE A 234 -12.15 17.57 -12.95
CA PHE A 234 -12.75 17.11 -14.20
C PHE A 234 -14.25 16.88 -14.01
N HIS A 235 -15.05 17.25 -15.01
CA HIS A 235 -16.51 17.06 -14.99
C HIS A 235 -16.91 15.60 -15.20
N SER A 236 -16.11 14.82 -15.94
CA SER A 236 -16.32 13.40 -16.20
C SER A 236 -15.05 12.58 -15.97
N PRO A 237 -15.17 11.29 -15.61
CA PRO A 237 -14.03 10.39 -15.50
C PRO A 237 -13.33 10.18 -16.84
N GLU A 238 -14.06 10.19 -17.96
CA GLU A 238 -13.50 10.00 -19.31
C GLU A 238 -12.50 11.10 -19.66
N ALA A 239 -12.77 12.35 -19.27
CA ALA A 239 -11.85 13.46 -19.51
C ALA A 239 -10.54 13.28 -18.72
N LEU A 240 -10.62 12.85 -17.46
CA LEU A 240 -9.44 12.52 -16.67
C LEU A 240 -8.69 11.33 -17.28
N ILE A 241 -9.39 10.26 -17.67
CA ILE A 241 -8.78 9.08 -18.30
C ILE A 241 -8.05 9.46 -19.58
N ALA A 242 -8.68 10.24 -20.47
CA ALA A 242 -8.06 10.68 -21.73
C ALA A 242 -6.77 11.46 -21.48
N MET A 243 -6.80 12.44 -20.56
CA MET A 243 -5.60 13.22 -20.19
C MET A 243 -4.52 12.37 -19.52
N SER A 244 -4.93 11.41 -18.69
CA SER A 244 -4.03 10.47 -18.02
C SER A 244 -3.32 9.58 -19.03
N THR A 245 -4.07 9.01 -19.99
CA THR A 245 -3.53 8.18 -21.07
C THR A 245 -2.62 8.97 -22.00
N LEU A 246 -2.97 10.21 -22.35
CA LEU A 246 -2.12 11.07 -23.17
C LEU A 246 -0.76 11.35 -22.51
N THR A 247 -0.76 11.64 -21.22
CA THR A 247 0.46 12.05 -20.49
C THR A 247 1.28 10.89 -19.91
N ARG A 248 0.63 9.76 -19.63
CA ARG A 248 1.25 8.61 -18.94
C ARG A 248 1.17 7.30 -19.70
N GLY A 249 0.36 7.20 -20.75
CA GLY A 249 0.17 5.97 -21.54
C GLY A 249 1.24 5.74 -22.61
N GLY A 250 2.17 6.68 -22.79
CA GLY A 250 3.26 6.57 -23.77
C GLY A 250 2.87 6.99 -25.19
N ALA A 251 1.74 7.69 -25.36
CA ALA A 251 1.44 8.37 -26.60
C ALA A 251 2.54 9.41 -26.89
N CYS A 252 3.12 9.33 -28.09
CA CYS A 252 4.10 10.30 -28.59
C CYS A 252 3.51 10.97 -29.83
N PRO A 253 2.58 11.94 -29.66
CA PRO A 253 2.01 12.62 -30.81
C PRO A 253 3.11 13.34 -31.58
N VAL A 254 3.04 13.30 -32.91
CA VAL A 254 3.94 14.09 -33.76
C VAL A 254 3.69 15.56 -33.45
N LEU A 255 4.75 16.27 -33.06
CA LEU A 255 4.62 17.68 -32.73
C LEU A 255 4.43 18.51 -34.01
N PRO A 256 3.70 19.63 -33.99
CA PRO A 256 3.41 20.42 -35.19
C PRO A 256 4.65 21.03 -35.88
N HIS A 257 5.83 20.90 -35.27
CA HIS A 257 7.08 21.48 -35.72
C HIS A 257 8.18 20.41 -35.94
N GLN A 258 7.81 19.13 -35.94
CA GLN A 258 8.70 18.00 -36.22
C GLN A 258 8.50 17.47 -37.64
#